data_AF-A0A2R7KRY0-F1
#
_entry.id   AF-A0A2R7KRY0-F1
#
_cell.length_a   1.000
_cell.length_b   1.000
_cell.length_c   1.000
_cell.angle_alpha   90.00
_cell.angle_beta   90.00
_cell.angle_gamma   90.00
#
_symmetry.space_group_name_H-M   'P 1'
#
loop_
_entity.id
_entity.type
_entity.pdbx_description
1 polymer ?
#
loop_
_entity_poly.entity_id
_entity_poly.type
_entity_poly.pdbx_seq_one_letter_code
_entity_poly.pdbx_strand_id
1 'polypeptide(L)'
;MKQQSSTKSSIYCYGEVLWDIFPDGARAGGAPFNVAYNLMRMGIDAHMISRIGDDKLGRDLMAQLDNWNIVTQNTQIDRLYPTGTVIANID
;
A
#
# COMPACT_ATOMS: atom_id res chain seq x y z
N MET A 1 15.78 36.42 -16.83
CA MET A 1 15.20 35.65 -15.71
C MET A 1 15.07 34.21 -16.15
N LYS A 2 15.85 33.27 -15.58
CA LYS A 2 15.68 31.83 -15.88
C LYS A 2 14.52 31.33 -15.03
N GLN A 3 13.42 30.91 -15.64
CA GLN A 3 12.38 30.18 -14.93
C GLN A 3 12.96 28.82 -14.55
N GLN A 4 13.16 28.61 -13.25
CA GLN A 4 13.60 27.34 -12.73
C GLN A 4 12.35 26.46 -12.61
N SER A 5 12.13 25.61 -13.62
CA SER A 5 11.09 24.57 -13.56
C SER A 5 11.39 23.69 -12.35
N SER A 6 10.59 23.78 -11.28
CA SER A 6 10.69 22.85 -10.16
C SER A 6 10.27 21.49 -10.68
N THR A 7 11.22 20.57 -10.88
CA THR A 7 10.89 19.17 -11.13
C THR A 7 10.19 18.64 -9.87
N LYS A 8 8.90 18.33 -9.99
CA LYS A 8 8.16 17.71 -8.91
C LYS A 8 8.71 16.29 -8.71
N SER A 9 9.34 16.03 -7.56
CA SER A 9 9.88 14.71 -7.24
C SER A 9 8.75 13.80 -6.75
N SER A 10 8.72 12.57 -7.27
CA SER A 10 7.81 11.51 -6.80
C SER A 10 8.54 10.56 -5.85
N ILE A 11 7.86 10.05 -4.83
CA ILE A 11 8.39 9.06 -3.89
C ILE A 11 7.80 7.69 -4.22
N TYR A 12 8.65 6.68 -4.33
CA TYR A 12 8.23 5.30 -4.54
C TYR A 12 8.59 4.46 -3.32
N CYS A 13 7.57 3.90 -2.68
CA CYS A 13 7.75 2.90 -1.64
C CYS A 13 7.62 1.52 -2.28
N TYR A 14 8.62 0.67 -2.06
CA TYR A 14 8.66 -0.69 -2.58
C TYR A 14 8.59 -1.69 -1.43
N GLY A 15 7.71 -2.67 -1.55
CA GLY A 15 7.64 -3.80 -0.61
C GLY A 15 6.21 -4.27 -0.39
N GLU A 16 5.91 -4.68 0.83
CA GLU A 16 4.67 -5.34 1.17
C GLU A 16 3.49 -4.37 1.42
N VAL A 17 2.34 -4.77 0.91
CA VAL A 17 1.02 -4.40 1.45
C VAL A 17 0.38 -5.72 1.88
N LEU A 18 -0.10 -5.81 3.11
CA LEU A 18 -0.60 -7.04 3.70
C LEU A 18 -1.73 -6.78 4.68
N TRP A 19 -2.26 -7.85 5.28
CA TRP A 19 -3.20 -7.76 6.39
C TRP A 19 -2.48 -7.97 7.73
N ASP A 20 -2.52 -6.96 8.60
CA ASP A 20 -2.25 -7.12 10.02
C ASP A 20 -3.53 -7.61 10.70
N ILE A 21 -3.53 -8.86 11.18
CA ILE A 21 -4.67 -9.53 11.80
C ILE A 21 -4.56 -9.37 13.31
N PHE A 22 -5.41 -8.52 13.87
CA PHE A 22 -5.53 -8.31 15.32
C PHE A 22 -6.72 -9.12 15.89
N PRO A 23 -6.80 -9.31 17.21
CA PRO A 23 -7.94 -9.99 17.85
C PRO A 23 -9.29 -9.32 17.56
N ASP A 24 -9.31 -8.00 17.35
CA ASP A 24 -10.51 -7.19 17.07
C ASP A 24 -10.82 -7.05 15.57
N GLY A 25 -9.92 -7.50 14.69
CA GLY A 25 -10.13 -7.48 13.25
C GLY A 25 -8.86 -7.30 12.42
N ALA A 26 -8.99 -7.50 11.10
CA ALA A 26 -7.90 -7.31 10.16
C ALA A 26 -7.81 -5.84 9.72
N ARG A 27 -6.58 -5.35 9.55
CA ARG A 27 -6.27 -3.99 9.09
C ARG A 27 -5.24 -4.06 7.97
N ALA A 28 -5.37 -3.22 6.96
CA ALA A 28 -4.34 -3.08 5.93
C ALA A 28 -3.04 -2.56 6.57
N GLY A 29 -1.92 -3.20 6.25
CA GLY A 29 -0.62 -3.00 6.88
C GLY A 29 0.55 -3.22 5.93
N GLY A 30 1.75 -3.19 6.51
CA GLY A 30 3.03 -3.20 5.80
C GLY A 30 3.84 -1.92 6.06
N ALA A 31 5.11 -2.05 6.40
CA ALA A 31 5.96 -0.90 6.69
C ALA A 31 6.11 0.08 5.51
N PRO A 32 6.42 -0.37 4.27
CA PRO A 32 6.50 0.53 3.12
C PRO A 32 5.11 1.05 2.70
N PHE A 33 4.06 0.25 2.86
CA PHE A 33 2.68 0.70 2.67
C PHE A 33 2.33 1.87 3.60
N ASN A 34 2.62 1.74 4.89
CA ASN A 34 2.33 2.78 5.88
C ASN A 34 3.06 4.10 5.56
N VAL A 35 4.27 4.05 5.02
CA VAL A 35 4.99 5.24 4.55
C VAL A 35 4.28 5.86 3.34
N ALA A 36 4.01 5.08 2.29
CA ALA A 36 3.31 5.56 1.09
C ALA A 36 1.95 6.17 1.42
N TYR A 37 1.16 5.49 2.25
CA TYR A 37 -0.15 5.93 2.70
C TYR A 37 -0.08 7.31 3.37
N ASN A 38 0.81 7.49 4.35
CA ASN A 38 0.91 8.77 5.06
C ASN A 38 1.41 9.89 4.14
N LEU A 39 2.35 9.62 3.23
CA LEU A 39 2.80 10.61 2.24
C LEU A 39 1.65 11.04 1.31
N MET A 40 0.88 10.10 0.78
CA MET A 40 -0.28 10.41 -0.07
C MET A 40 -1.32 11.24 0.71
N ARG A 41 -1.59 10.90 1.97
CA ARG A 41 -2.50 11.64 2.86
C ARG A 41 -2.01 13.07 3.16
N MET A 42 -0.71 13.33 3.07
CA MET A 42 -0.12 14.67 3.19
C MET A 42 -0.14 15.46 1.86
N GLY A 43 -0.68 14.90 0.78
CA GLY A 43 -0.69 15.52 -0.55
C GLY A 43 0.65 15.43 -1.28
N ILE A 44 1.57 14.59 -0.79
CA ILE A 44 2.86 14.34 -1.45
C ILE A 44 2.63 13.33 -2.57
N ASP A 45 3.30 13.55 -3.70
CA ASP A 45 3.29 12.64 -4.84
C ASP A 45 4.06 11.36 -4.49
N ALA A 46 3.32 10.36 -4.02
CA ALA A 46 3.86 9.09 -3.55
C ALA A 46 3.12 7.91 -4.19
N HIS A 47 3.84 6.82 -4.40
CA HIS A 47 3.33 5.60 -5.05
C HIS A 47 3.79 4.36 -4.29
N MET A 48 2.94 3.33 -4.29
CA MET A 48 3.26 2.03 -3.72
C MET A 48 3.52 1.01 -4.83
N ILE A 49 4.72 0.45 -4.89
CA ILE A 49 5.07 -0.69 -5.75
C ILE A 49 4.99 -1.96 -4.89
N SER A 50 4.07 -2.85 -5.23
CA SER A 50 3.83 -4.06 -4.45
C SER A 50 3.34 -5.24 -5.30
N ARG A 51 3.10 -6.37 -4.65
CA ARG A 51 2.43 -7.53 -5.22
C ARG A 51 1.58 -8.22 -4.16
N ILE A 52 0.35 -8.59 -4.52
CA ILE A 52 -0.62 -9.29 -3.68
C ILE A 52 -1.11 -10.56 -4.38
N GLY A 53 -1.71 -11.50 -3.64
CA GLY A 53 -2.21 -12.74 -4.23
C GLY A 53 -3.54 -12.57 -4.97
N ASP A 54 -3.81 -13.44 -5.93
CA ASP A 54 -5.11 -13.60 -6.61
C ASP A 54 -6.12 -14.35 -5.72
N ASP A 55 -6.37 -13.81 -4.54
CA ASP A 55 -7.22 -14.40 -3.52
C ASP A 55 -8.21 -13.38 -2.95
N LYS A 56 -9.07 -13.86 -2.05
CA LYS A 56 -10.10 -13.00 -1.43
C LYS A 56 -9.44 -11.84 -0.67
N LEU A 57 -8.36 -12.12 0.06
CA LEU A 57 -7.65 -11.11 0.85
C LEU A 57 -7.04 -10.03 -0.04
N GLY A 58 -6.49 -10.40 -1.19
CA GLY A 58 -5.95 -9.45 -2.16
C GLY A 58 -7.04 -8.57 -2.77
N ARG A 59 -8.17 -9.16 -3.15
CA ARG A 59 -9.33 -8.41 -3.66
C ARG A 59 -9.90 -7.45 -2.62
N ASP A 60 -10.08 -7.91 -1.38
CA ASP A 60 -10.58 -7.09 -0.29
C ASP A 60 -9.59 -5.95 0.03
N LEU A 61 -8.28 -6.22 0.01
CA LEU A 61 -7.25 -5.22 0.24
C LEU A 61 -7.30 -4.12 -0.83
N MET A 62 -7.38 -4.50 -2.11
CA MET A 62 -7.50 -3.53 -3.21
C MET A 62 -8.78 -2.68 -3.10
N ALA A 63 -9.91 -3.28 -2.72
CA ALA A 63 -11.16 -2.55 -2.49
C ALA A 63 -11.04 -1.56 -1.32
N GLN A 64 -10.34 -1.94 -0.25
CA GLN A 64 -10.09 -1.04 0.89
C GLN A 64 -9.19 0.12 0.51
N LEU A 65 -8.11 -0.12 -0.25
CA LEU A 65 -7.22 0.94 -0.73
C LEU A 65 -7.92 1.91 -1.69
N ASP A 66 -8.77 1.39 -2.57
CA ASP A 66 -9.60 2.19 -3.48
C ASP A 66 -10.57 3.09 -2.69
N ASN A 67 -11.25 2.55 -1.68
CA ASN A 67 -12.11 3.31 -0.78
C ASN A 67 -11.36 4.41 0.00
N TRP A 68 -10.05 4.24 0.22
CA TRP A 68 -9.19 5.26 0.83
C TRP A 68 -8.61 6.26 -0.17
N ASN A 69 -8.97 6.17 -1.46
CA ASN A 69 -8.40 6.93 -2.56
C ASN A 69 -6.87 6.80 -2.66
N ILE A 70 -6.33 5.61 -2.32
CA ILE A 70 -4.91 5.30 -2.46
C ILE A 70 -4.69 4.69 -3.84
N VAL A 71 -3.79 5.28 -4.62
CA VAL A 71 -3.48 4.81 -5.96
C VAL A 71 -2.66 3.53 -5.89
N THR A 72 -3.18 2.44 -6.44
CA THR A 72 -2.58 1.10 -6.44
C THR A 72 -2.06 0.63 -7.81
N GLN A 73 -1.96 1.54 -8.78
CA GLN A 73 -1.60 1.25 -10.18
C GLN A 73 -0.28 0.47 -10.36
N ASN A 74 0.63 0.54 -9.37
CA ASN A 74 1.91 -0.17 -9.37
C ASN A 74 1.88 -1.48 -8.56
N THR A 75 0.70 -1.97 -8.19
CA THR A 75 0.51 -3.25 -7.48
C THR A 75 0.20 -4.37 -8.47
N GLN A 76 0.99 -5.44 -8.41
CA GLN A 76 0.80 -6.63 -9.24
C GLN A 76 -0.07 -7.68 -8.55
N ILE A 77 -0.70 -8.54 -9.35
CA ILE A 77 -1.42 -9.72 -8.86
C ILE A 77 -0.57 -10.97 -9.10
N ASP A 78 -0.32 -11.74 -8.04
CA ASP A 78 0.38 -13.02 -8.05
C ASP A 78 -0.62 -14.18 -8.10
N ARG A 79 -0.47 -15.08 -9.06
CA ARG A 79 -1.36 -16.26 -9.19
C ARG A 79 -0.84 -17.50 -8.44
N LEU A 80 0.39 -17.44 -7.93
CA LEU A 80 1.08 -18.56 -7.30
C LEU A 80 1.13 -18.41 -5.78
N TYR A 81 1.37 -17.19 -5.29
CA TYR A 81 1.54 -16.90 -3.87
C TYR A 81 0.35 -16.10 -3.29
N PRO A 82 -0.07 -16.39 -2.05
CA PRO A 82 -1.18 -15.69 -1.43
C PRO A 82 -0.79 -14.28 -0.99
N THR A 83 -1.80 -13.45 -0.76
CA THR A 83 -1.68 -12.14 -0.12
C THR A 83 -1.09 -12.30 1.29
N GLY A 84 -0.12 -11.44 1.63
CA GLY A 84 0.55 -11.48 2.93
C GLY A 84 -0.41 -11.26 4.09
N THR A 85 -0.15 -11.95 5.20
CA THR A 85 -0.86 -11.78 6.47
C THR A 85 0.13 -11.87 7.63
N VAL A 86 -0.06 -11.04 8.65
CA VAL A 86 0.69 -11.12 9.91
C VAL A 86 -0.32 -11.24 11.04
N ILE A 87 -0.12 -12.19 11.96
CA ILE A 87 -0.95 -12.32 13.17
C ILE A 87 -0.30 -11.48 14.26
N ALA A 88 -0.99 -10.43 14.69
CA ALA A 88 -0.52 -9.55 15.77
C ALA A 88 -0.93 -10.15 17.13
N ASN A 89 0.07 -10.41 17.96
CA ASN A 89 -0.15 -10.73 19.37
C ASN A 89 0.00 -9.44 20.19
N ILE A 90 -0.96 -9.19 21.07
CA ILE A 90 -0.91 -8.08 22.02
C ILE A 90 -0.59 -8.70 23.38
N ASP A 91 0.54 -8.30 23.96
CA ASP A 91 0.95 -8.67 25.32
C ASP A 91 0.24 -7.82 26.39
#